data_AF-A0A8I6A071-F1
#
_entry.id   AF-A0A8I6A071-F1
#
_cell.length_a   1.000
_cell.length_b   1.000
_cell.length_c   1.000
_cell.angle_alpha   90.00
_cell.angle_beta   90.00
_cell.angle_gamma   90.00
#
_symmetry.space_group_name_H-M   'P 1'
#
loop_
_entity.id
_entity.type
_entity.pdbx_description
1 polymer ?
#
loop_
_entity_poly.entity_id
_entity_poly.type
_entity_poly.pdbx_seq_one_letter_code
_entity_poly.pdbx_strand_id
1 'polypeptide(L)'
;MSPSIPILLLHPHSEMFYTPAARADLAAQYTTIGRMDQGIGLVLQELRGAGVLNDTLIIFTSDNGIPFPSGRTNLYWPGTAEPLLVSSPEHPQRWGQVSDAYVSLLDLTPTILDWFSIPYPSYAIFGSKTIQLTGRSLLPALEAEPPWATVFSSQSHHEVTMSYPMRSVYHQNFRLIHNLSFKMPFPIDQDFYVSPTFQDLLNRTAAGQPTGWYKNLQHYYYRERWELYDISRDPRETRNLAAEPDFAQVLEVLKAQLVKWQWETHDPWVCAPDGVLEEKLTPQCRPLHNEL
;
A
#
# COMPACT_ATOMS: atom_id res chain seq x y z
N MET A 1 11.45 -26.61 -22.57
CA MET A 1 12.07 -25.28 -22.56
C MET A 1 11.33 -24.49 -21.50
N SER A 2 11.98 -24.18 -20.37
CA SER A 2 11.34 -23.44 -19.28
C SER A 2 11.17 -21.99 -19.73
N PRO A 3 9.95 -21.46 -19.87
CA PRO A 3 9.79 -20.04 -20.09
C PRO A 3 10.15 -19.36 -18.77
N SER A 4 11.34 -18.77 -18.73
CA SER A 4 11.70 -17.80 -17.71
C SER A 4 10.66 -16.68 -17.77
N ILE A 5 9.78 -16.62 -16.78
CA ILE A 5 8.88 -15.50 -16.59
C ILE A 5 9.80 -14.31 -16.30
N PRO A 6 9.84 -13.27 -17.15
CA PRO A 6 10.59 -12.08 -16.81
C PRO A 6 9.91 -11.48 -15.58
N ILE A 7 10.63 -11.43 -14.46
CA ILE A 7 10.24 -10.63 -13.30
C ILE A 7 10.26 -9.18 -13.80
N LEU A 8 9.10 -8.70 -14.23
CA LEU A 8 8.89 -7.30 -14.54
C LEU A 8 8.89 -6.57 -13.19
N LEU A 9 10.07 -6.14 -12.75
CA LEU A 9 10.19 -5.22 -11.61
C LEU A 9 9.46 -3.94 -12.01
N LEU A 10 8.30 -3.73 -11.41
CA LEU A 10 7.53 -2.49 -11.51
C LEU A 10 8.44 -1.37 -10.99
N HIS A 11 8.87 -0.51 -11.92
CA HIS A 11 9.81 0.60 -11.77
C HIS A 11 11.29 0.24 -11.54
N PRO A 12 12.22 0.94 -12.22
CA PRO A 12 13.63 0.78 -11.96
C PRO A 12 13.93 1.36 -10.55
N HIS A 13 14.16 0.47 -9.58
CA HIS A 13 14.64 0.79 -8.23
C HIS A 13 15.92 1.66 -8.21
N SER A 14 16.54 1.90 -9.37
CA SER A 14 17.76 2.70 -9.55
C SER A 14 17.60 4.20 -9.27
N GLU A 15 16.39 4.71 -9.00
CA GLU A 15 16.15 6.15 -8.81
C GLU A 15 15.79 6.56 -7.38
N MET A 16 15.67 5.63 -6.43
CA MET A 16 15.24 5.95 -5.06
C MET A 16 16.39 6.47 -4.17
N PHE A 17 17.63 5.99 -4.31
CA PHE A 17 18.80 6.46 -3.54
C PHE A 17 20.07 5.83 -4.15
N TYR A 18 21.10 6.63 -4.48
CA TYR A 18 22.26 6.15 -5.25
C TYR A 18 23.59 6.24 -4.50
N THR A 19 23.77 5.43 -3.46
CA THR A 19 25.06 5.29 -2.76
C THR A 19 25.61 3.86 -2.85
N PRO A 20 26.92 3.65 -2.66
CA PRO A 20 27.50 2.30 -2.66
C PRO A 20 26.84 1.36 -1.63
N ALA A 21 26.48 1.86 -0.46
CA ALA A 21 25.82 1.08 0.59
C ALA A 21 24.47 0.54 0.12
N ALA A 22 23.60 1.41 -0.42
CA ALA A 22 22.29 0.98 -0.91
C ALA A 22 22.37 0.06 -2.13
N ARG A 23 23.35 0.25 -3.02
CA ARG A 23 23.57 -0.69 -4.14
C ARG A 23 24.01 -2.07 -3.65
N ALA A 24 24.79 -2.15 -2.56
CA ALA A 24 25.15 -3.43 -1.97
C ALA A 24 23.94 -4.12 -1.33
N ASP A 25 23.09 -3.37 -0.61
CA ASP A 25 21.82 -3.88 -0.07
C ASP A 25 20.91 -4.41 -1.18
N LEU A 26 20.74 -3.65 -2.29
CA LEU A 26 19.98 -4.09 -3.45
C LEU A 26 20.58 -5.35 -4.08
N ALA A 27 21.90 -5.45 -4.24
CA ALA A 27 22.53 -6.65 -4.80
C ALA A 27 22.25 -7.91 -3.94
N ALA A 28 22.28 -7.77 -2.62
CA ALA A 28 21.92 -8.85 -1.70
C ALA A 28 20.41 -9.19 -1.78
N GLN A 29 19.55 -8.18 -1.88
CA GLN A 29 18.11 -8.34 -2.06
C GLN A 29 17.80 -9.12 -3.36
N TYR A 30 18.42 -8.77 -4.49
CA TYR A 30 18.21 -9.42 -5.78
C TYR A 30 18.60 -10.91 -5.74
N THR A 31 19.66 -11.25 -5.02
CA THR A 31 20.04 -12.66 -4.79
C THR A 31 18.94 -13.43 -4.04
N THR A 32 18.34 -12.79 -3.04
CA THR A 32 17.25 -13.39 -2.25
C THR A 32 15.94 -13.49 -3.05
N ILE A 33 15.63 -12.49 -3.87
CA ILE A 33 14.51 -12.54 -4.84
C ILE A 33 14.72 -13.72 -5.81
N GLY A 34 15.93 -13.94 -6.31
CA GLY A 34 16.23 -15.09 -7.17
C GLY A 34 15.99 -16.43 -6.49
N ARG A 35 16.24 -16.53 -5.17
CA ARG A 35 15.89 -17.74 -4.39
C ARG A 35 14.38 -17.91 -4.24
N MET A 36 13.64 -16.82 -3.98
CA MET A 36 12.18 -16.84 -3.89
C MET A 36 11.57 -17.29 -5.24
N ASP A 37 12.03 -16.73 -6.35
CA ASP A 37 11.59 -17.09 -7.71
C ASP A 37 11.78 -18.58 -8.00
N GLN A 38 12.95 -19.15 -7.68
CA GLN A 38 13.17 -20.59 -7.79
C GLN A 38 12.21 -21.40 -6.92
N GLY A 39 11.91 -20.93 -5.71
CA GLY A 39 10.92 -21.53 -4.82
C GLY A 39 9.52 -21.58 -5.43
N ILE A 40 9.08 -20.50 -6.09
CA ILE A 40 7.82 -20.46 -6.84
C ILE A 40 7.83 -21.52 -7.94
N GLY A 41 8.93 -21.62 -8.70
CA GLY A 41 9.11 -22.64 -9.73
C GLY A 41 8.94 -24.07 -9.20
N LEU A 42 9.52 -24.37 -8.04
CA LEU A 42 9.39 -25.68 -7.39
C LEU A 42 7.94 -25.96 -6.95
N VAL A 43 7.25 -25.00 -6.32
CA VAL A 43 5.85 -25.17 -5.90
C VAL A 43 4.94 -25.45 -7.10
N LEU A 44 5.11 -24.69 -8.19
CA LEU A 44 4.35 -24.92 -9.43
C LEU A 44 4.69 -26.27 -10.08
N GLN A 45 5.94 -26.73 -9.97
CA GLN A 45 6.36 -28.04 -10.44
C GLN A 45 5.70 -29.16 -9.64
N GLU A 46 5.58 -29.03 -8.32
CA GLU A 46 4.89 -30.01 -7.47
C GLU A 46 3.39 -30.10 -7.82
N LEU A 47 2.70 -28.96 -7.98
CA LEU A 47 1.31 -28.94 -8.45
C LEU A 47 1.15 -29.61 -9.82
N ARG A 48 2.11 -29.41 -10.73
CA ARG A 48 2.13 -30.07 -12.05
C ARG A 48 2.39 -31.57 -11.92
N GLY A 49 3.34 -31.98 -11.08
CA GLY A 49 3.68 -33.38 -10.84
C GLY A 49 2.53 -34.17 -10.19
N ALA A 50 1.77 -33.52 -9.32
CA ALA A 50 0.54 -34.06 -8.73
C ALA A 50 -0.67 -34.03 -9.70
N GLY A 51 -0.54 -33.40 -10.88
CA GLY A 51 -1.59 -33.33 -11.89
C GLY A 51 -2.74 -32.37 -11.57
N VAL A 52 -2.58 -31.46 -10.61
CA VAL A 52 -3.66 -30.57 -10.11
C VAL A 52 -3.50 -29.12 -10.54
N LEU A 53 -2.36 -28.76 -11.17
CA LEU A 53 -2.07 -27.37 -11.57
C LEU A 53 -3.16 -26.78 -12.49
N ASN A 54 -3.73 -27.59 -13.39
CA ASN A 54 -4.73 -27.12 -14.35
C ASN A 54 -6.15 -26.98 -13.75
N ASP A 55 -6.31 -27.28 -12.46
CA ASP A 55 -7.56 -27.13 -11.70
C ASP A 55 -7.38 -26.11 -10.55
N THR A 56 -6.26 -25.38 -10.52
CA THR A 56 -5.85 -24.52 -9.41
C THR A 56 -5.76 -23.06 -9.85
N LEU A 57 -6.49 -22.16 -9.17
CA LEU A 57 -6.27 -20.72 -9.25
C LEU A 57 -4.94 -20.36 -8.56
N ILE A 58 -4.02 -19.73 -9.30
CA ILE A 58 -2.73 -19.27 -8.76
C ILE A 58 -2.77 -17.75 -8.59
N ILE A 59 -2.43 -17.30 -7.38
CA ILE A 59 -2.25 -15.88 -7.05
C ILE A 59 -0.85 -15.71 -6.48
N PHE A 60 -0.09 -14.75 -7.02
CA PHE A 60 1.20 -14.33 -6.47
C PHE A 60 1.15 -12.84 -6.13
N THR A 61 1.60 -12.47 -4.94
CA THR A 61 1.69 -11.08 -4.50
C THR A 61 2.73 -10.89 -3.38
N SER A 62 2.86 -9.67 -2.87
CA SER A 62 3.68 -9.27 -1.73
C SER A 62 2.78 -8.60 -0.69
N ASP A 63 3.18 -8.60 0.58
CA ASP A 63 2.38 -8.06 1.69
C ASP A 63 2.53 -6.54 1.86
N ASN A 64 3.73 -6.00 1.62
CA ASN A 64 4.02 -4.57 1.63
C ASN A 64 5.26 -4.22 0.80
N GLY A 65 5.47 -2.91 0.60
CA GLY A 65 6.62 -2.38 -0.12
C GLY A 65 7.98 -2.75 0.49
N ILE A 66 9.04 -2.60 -0.31
CA ILE A 66 10.41 -3.00 0.04
C ILE A 66 10.95 -2.27 1.30
N PRO A 67 11.87 -2.88 2.08
CA PRO A 67 12.41 -2.31 3.32
C PRO A 67 13.50 -1.24 3.07
N PHE A 68 13.14 -0.19 2.34
CA PHE A 68 13.99 0.95 1.98
C PHE A 68 13.31 2.28 2.37
N PRO A 69 14.03 3.42 2.40
CA PRO A 69 13.41 4.72 2.69
C PRO A 69 12.17 4.98 1.82
N SER A 70 11.09 5.47 2.44
CA SER A 70 9.76 5.67 1.81
C SER A 70 9.02 4.40 1.37
N GLY A 71 9.60 3.21 1.55
CA GLY A 71 8.98 1.91 1.29
C GLY A 71 8.15 1.42 2.47
N ARG A 72 8.44 0.20 2.96
CA ARG A 72 7.79 -0.42 4.13
C ARG A 72 7.47 0.58 5.23
N THR A 73 6.31 0.44 5.86
CA THR A 73 5.73 1.32 6.90
C THR A 73 5.14 2.65 6.41
N ASN A 74 5.24 2.98 5.12
CA ASN A 74 4.69 4.22 4.55
C ASN A 74 3.43 3.95 3.72
N LEU A 75 2.51 4.91 3.68
CA LEU A 75 1.39 4.91 2.73
C LEU A 75 1.69 5.68 1.41
N TYR A 76 2.97 6.02 1.18
CA TYR A 76 3.47 6.47 -0.12
C TYR A 76 3.48 5.31 -1.12
N TRP A 77 3.60 5.62 -2.42
CA TRP A 77 3.56 4.61 -3.48
C TRP A 77 4.55 3.46 -3.25
N PRO A 78 5.83 3.70 -2.89
CA PRO A 78 6.79 2.62 -2.68
C PRO A 78 6.49 1.71 -1.48
N GLY A 79 5.57 2.10 -0.58
CA GLY A 79 5.19 1.32 0.60
C GLY A 79 3.94 0.47 0.42
N THR A 80 3.13 0.75 -0.62
CA THR A 80 1.82 0.09 -0.84
C THR A 80 1.63 -0.47 -2.24
N ALA A 81 2.56 -0.23 -3.17
CA ALA A 81 2.50 -0.76 -4.52
C ALA A 81 3.11 -2.17 -4.56
N GLU A 82 2.25 -3.18 -4.73
CA GLU A 82 2.63 -4.59 -4.69
C GLU A 82 2.58 -5.23 -6.09
N PRO A 83 3.48 -6.18 -6.41
CA PRO A 83 3.26 -7.06 -7.54
C PRO A 83 1.99 -7.90 -7.32
N LEU A 84 1.21 -8.13 -8.37
CA LEU A 84 0.06 -9.03 -8.34
C LEU A 84 -0.06 -9.77 -9.66
N LEU A 85 -0.04 -11.10 -9.59
CA LEU A 85 -0.34 -11.98 -10.71
C LEU A 85 -1.51 -12.89 -10.32
N VAL A 86 -2.48 -13.03 -11.22
CA VAL A 86 -3.62 -13.93 -11.07
C VAL A 86 -3.69 -14.81 -12.32
N SER A 87 -3.62 -16.12 -12.14
CA SER A 87 -3.68 -17.11 -13.21
C SER A 87 -4.77 -18.13 -12.91
N SER A 88 -5.88 -17.99 -13.64
CA SER A 88 -6.98 -18.95 -13.63
C SER A 88 -6.83 -19.91 -14.82
N PRO A 89 -6.89 -21.23 -14.63
CA PRO A 89 -6.93 -22.19 -15.74
C PRO A 89 -8.23 -22.11 -16.54
N GLU A 90 -9.32 -21.61 -15.94
CA GLU A 90 -10.64 -21.46 -16.58
C GLU A 90 -10.78 -20.16 -17.38
N HIS A 91 -9.90 -19.17 -17.16
CA HIS A 91 -9.98 -17.84 -17.77
C HIS A 91 -8.65 -17.46 -18.48
N PRO A 92 -8.27 -18.14 -19.58
CA PRO A 92 -7.00 -17.91 -20.26
C PRO A 92 -6.97 -16.68 -21.19
N GLN A 93 -8.11 -16.01 -21.39
CA GLN A 93 -8.31 -14.97 -22.42
C GLN A 93 -7.32 -13.80 -22.28
N ARG A 94 -6.92 -13.48 -21.06
CA ARG A 94 -5.99 -12.39 -20.73
C ARG A 94 -4.63 -12.85 -20.20
N TRP A 95 -4.27 -14.12 -20.37
CA TRP A 95 -2.93 -14.59 -20.00
C TRP A 95 -1.85 -13.81 -20.75
N GLY A 96 -0.82 -13.36 -20.00
CA GLY A 96 0.27 -12.55 -20.53
C GLY A 96 -0.06 -11.07 -20.78
N GLN A 97 -1.28 -10.62 -20.47
CA GLN A 97 -1.65 -9.21 -20.54
C GLN A 97 -1.35 -8.47 -19.22
N VAL A 98 -1.43 -7.14 -19.27
CA VAL A 98 -1.34 -6.23 -18.12
C VAL A 98 -2.70 -5.55 -17.94
N SER A 99 -3.09 -5.29 -16.70
CA SER A 99 -4.28 -4.52 -16.33
C SER A 99 -3.83 -3.21 -15.66
N ASP A 100 -4.53 -2.12 -15.98
CA ASP A 100 -4.34 -0.80 -15.38
C ASP A 100 -5.39 -0.52 -14.28
N ALA A 101 -6.25 -1.50 -13.99
CA ALA A 101 -7.25 -1.41 -12.94
C ALA A 101 -6.61 -1.28 -11.55
N TYR A 102 -7.16 -0.37 -10.75
CA TYR A 102 -6.74 -0.15 -9.37
C TYR A 102 -7.38 -1.22 -8.48
N VAL A 103 -6.53 -2.05 -7.86
CA VAL A 103 -6.92 -3.20 -7.02
C VAL A 103 -6.22 -3.16 -5.66
N SER A 104 -6.79 -3.84 -4.67
CA SER A 104 -6.27 -3.94 -3.30
C SER A 104 -6.06 -5.39 -2.90
N LEU A 105 -5.14 -5.67 -1.97
CA LEU A 105 -5.07 -6.99 -1.33
C LEU A 105 -6.36 -7.36 -0.58
N LEU A 106 -7.20 -6.37 -0.23
CA LEU A 106 -8.55 -6.61 0.30
C LEU A 106 -9.46 -7.34 -0.70
N ASP A 107 -9.12 -7.35 -1.99
CA ASP A 107 -9.84 -8.04 -3.05
C ASP A 107 -9.52 -9.55 -3.10
N LEU A 108 -8.45 -10.02 -2.44
CA LEU A 108 -8.04 -11.42 -2.50
C LEU A 108 -9.05 -12.36 -1.82
N THR A 109 -9.52 -11.99 -0.63
CA THR A 109 -10.55 -12.78 0.07
C THR A 109 -11.83 -12.92 -0.76
N PRO A 110 -12.49 -11.84 -1.24
CA PRO A 110 -13.67 -11.99 -2.07
C PRO A 110 -13.39 -12.71 -3.40
N THR A 111 -12.18 -12.60 -3.98
CA THR A 111 -11.78 -13.36 -5.18
C THR A 111 -11.74 -14.87 -4.93
N ILE A 112 -11.12 -15.30 -3.82
CA ILE A 112 -11.00 -16.73 -3.49
C ILE A 112 -12.37 -17.30 -3.08
N LEU A 113 -13.18 -16.53 -2.35
CA LEU A 113 -14.55 -16.91 -2.04
C LEU A 113 -15.39 -17.10 -3.31
N ASP A 114 -15.27 -16.17 -4.27
CA ASP A 114 -15.95 -16.24 -5.57
C ASP A 114 -15.49 -17.48 -6.38
N TRP A 115 -14.18 -17.74 -6.43
CA TRP A 115 -13.61 -18.93 -7.08
C TRP A 115 -14.23 -20.24 -6.57
N PHE A 116 -14.48 -20.35 -5.27
CA PHE A 116 -15.12 -21.52 -4.66
C PHE A 116 -16.65 -21.39 -4.54
N SER A 117 -17.27 -20.34 -5.07
CA SER A 117 -18.70 -20.05 -4.95
C SER A 117 -19.20 -20.04 -3.49
N ILE A 118 -18.38 -19.53 -2.57
CA ILE A 118 -18.70 -19.42 -1.14
C ILE A 118 -19.17 -18.00 -0.83
N PRO A 119 -20.41 -17.80 -0.33
CA PRO A 119 -20.85 -16.48 0.08
C PRO A 119 -20.15 -16.03 1.38
N TYR A 120 -19.88 -14.73 1.50
CA TYR A 120 -19.43 -14.16 2.78
C TYR A 120 -20.62 -14.16 3.78
N PRO A 121 -20.46 -14.72 4.99
CA PRO A 121 -21.55 -14.80 5.95
C PRO A 121 -21.93 -13.42 6.49
N SER A 122 -23.20 -13.25 6.85
CA SER A 122 -23.67 -12.08 7.60
C SER A 122 -23.48 -12.32 9.10
N TYR A 123 -22.55 -11.58 9.71
CA TYR A 123 -22.28 -11.62 11.15
C TYR A 123 -21.77 -10.25 11.64
N ALA A 124 -21.74 -10.07 12.96
CA ALA A 124 -21.16 -8.90 13.61
C ALA A 124 -20.02 -9.34 14.53
N ILE A 125 -18.96 -8.53 14.62
CA ILE A 125 -17.90 -8.73 15.62
C ILE A 125 -18.32 -8.12 16.95
N PHE A 126 -18.87 -6.90 16.91
CA PHE A 126 -19.32 -6.17 18.10
C PHE A 126 -20.75 -5.69 17.94
N GLY A 127 -21.60 -6.00 18.91
CA GLY A 127 -23.00 -5.59 18.92
C GLY A 127 -23.74 -6.03 17.65
N SER A 128 -24.41 -5.09 17.00
CA SER A 128 -25.18 -5.31 15.77
C SER A 128 -24.52 -4.70 14.52
N LYS A 129 -23.21 -4.38 14.58
CA LYS A 129 -22.48 -3.82 13.43
C LYS A 129 -22.05 -4.95 12.49
N THR A 130 -22.90 -5.24 11.51
CA THR A 130 -22.65 -6.29 10.52
C THR A 130 -21.41 -5.98 9.68
N ILE A 131 -20.55 -6.98 9.50
CA ILE A 131 -19.36 -6.87 8.67
C ILE A 131 -19.71 -7.04 7.20
N GLN A 132 -19.17 -6.17 6.36
CA GLN A 132 -19.18 -6.32 4.90
C GLN A 132 -17.77 -6.10 4.35
N LEU A 133 -17.40 -6.89 3.35
CA LEU A 133 -16.14 -6.69 2.64
C LEU A 133 -16.27 -5.48 1.71
N THR A 134 -15.31 -4.56 1.74
CA THR A 134 -15.24 -3.44 0.79
C THR A 134 -14.46 -3.80 -0.47
N GLY A 135 -13.70 -4.89 -0.45
CA GLY A 135 -13.05 -5.46 -1.62
C GLY A 135 -14.05 -6.17 -2.54
N ARG A 136 -13.59 -6.55 -3.73
CA ARG A 136 -14.37 -7.23 -4.77
C ARG A 136 -13.61 -8.40 -5.36
N SER A 137 -14.33 -9.32 -6.01
CA SER A 137 -13.66 -10.37 -6.78
C SER A 137 -12.90 -9.78 -7.98
N LEU A 138 -11.68 -10.27 -8.19
CA LEU A 138 -10.83 -9.97 -9.34
C LEU A 138 -11.12 -10.86 -10.54
N LEU A 139 -11.91 -11.93 -10.39
CA LEU A 139 -12.20 -12.87 -11.48
C LEU A 139 -12.79 -12.19 -12.73
N PRO A 140 -13.71 -11.21 -12.63
CA PRO A 140 -14.21 -10.50 -13.81
C PRO A 140 -13.11 -9.78 -14.62
N ALA A 141 -12.03 -9.36 -13.96
CA ALA A 141 -10.91 -8.70 -14.63
C ALA A 141 -10.12 -9.67 -15.53
N LEU A 142 -10.24 -10.99 -15.31
CA LEU A 142 -9.59 -12.00 -16.16
C LEU A 142 -10.27 -12.13 -17.53
N GLU A 143 -11.51 -11.67 -17.66
CA GLU A 143 -12.27 -11.71 -18.92
C GLU A 143 -12.22 -10.36 -19.67
N ALA A 144 -12.39 -9.25 -18.95
CA ALA A 144 -12.43 -7.91 -19.52
C ALA A 144 -11.82 -6.86 -18.58
N GLU A 145 -11.22 -5.80 -19.13
CA GLU A 145 -10.60 -4.75 -18.32
C GLU A 145 -11.67 -3.91 -17.59
N PRO A 146 -11.68 -3.89 -16.24
CA PRO A 146 -12.65 -3.12 -15.51
C PRO A 146 -12.16 -1.67 -15.28
N PRO A 147 -13.07 -0.68 -15.18
CA PRO A 147 -12.71 0.72 -14.93
C PRO A 147 -12.49 1.01 -13.44
N TRP A 148 -11.91 0.07 -12.68
CA TRP A 148 -11.68 0.27 -11.24
C TRP A 148 -10.58 1.29 -11.01
N ALA A 149 -10.86 2.30 -10.19
CA ALA A 149 -10.03 3.49 -10.09
C ALA A 149 -9.78 3.97 -8.66
N THR A 150 -10.26 3.25 -7.63
CA THR A 150 -10.13 3.68 -6.22
C THR A 150 -9.62 2.53 -5.35
N VAL A 151 -8.59 2.82 -4.55
CA VAL A 151 -8.09 1.93 -3.48
C VAL A 151 -7.86 2.73 -2.20
N PHE A 152 -7.94 2.04 -1.06
CA PHE A 152 -7.74 2.62 0.26
C PHE A 152 -6.63 1.89 1.01
N SER A 153 -6.01 2.57 1.98
CA SER A 153 -5.07 1.92 2.92
C SER A 153 -5.18 2.55 4.31
N SER A 154 -4.93 1.73 5.33
CA SER A 154 -4.99 2.12 6.74
C SER A 154 -3.85 1.48 7.51
N GLN A 155 -3.12 2.29 8.25
CA GLN A 155 -2.06 1.84 9.16
C GLN A 155 -2.22 2.56 10.50
N SER A 156 -2.02 1.87 11.61
CA SER A 156 -2.11 2.48 12.95
C SER A 156 -0.78 2.38 13.70
N HIS A 157 -0.25 1.17 13.81
CA HIS A 157 1.06 0.87 14.39
C HIS A 157 1.89 0.05 13.39
N HIS A 158 3.18 -0.07 13.65
CA HIS A 158 4.03 -1.12 13.08
C HIS A 158 4.60 -1.98 14.22
N GLU A 159 5.67 -1.53 14.88
CA GLU A 159 5.97 -1.97 16.25
C GLU A 159 5.01 -1.28 17.23
N VAL A 160 4.84 -1.85 18.42
CA VAL A 160 3.95 -1.30 19.46
C VAL A 160 4.35 0.11 19.91
N THR A 161 5.64 0.46 19.80
CA THR A 161 6.19 1.78 20.11
C THR A 161 6.02 2.79 18.97
N MET A 162 5.61 2.34 17.78
CA MET A 162 5.50 3.14 16.56
C MET A 162 4.06 3.55 16.28
N SER A 163 3.46 4.33 17.19
CA SER A 163 2.11 4.89 16.99
C SER A 163 2.15 6.10 16.05
N TYR A 164 2.03 5.84 14.75
CA TYR A 164 1.90 6.88 13.71
C TYR A 164 0.77 6.52 12.74
N PRO A 165 -0.50 6.73 13.14
CA PRO A 165 -1.63 6.31 12.32
C PRO A 165 -1.74 7.14 11.04
N MET A 166 -1.94 6.43 9.93
CA MET A 166 -2.13 7.01 8.60
C MET A 166 -3.35 6.40 7.93
N ARG A 167 -4.04 7.21 7.12
CA ARG A 167 -5.16 6.79 6.27
C ARG A 167 -4.92 7.32 4.88
N SER A 168 -5.19 6.54 3.84
CA SER A 168 -5.02 7.01 2.47
C SER A 168 -6.12 6.53 1.53
N VAL A 169 -6.35 7.34 0.50
CA VAL A 169 -7.15 7.00 -0.67
C VAL A 169 -6.32 7.34 -1.91
N TYR A 170 -6.31 6.43 -2.87
CA TYR A 170 -5.79 6.66 -4.20
C TYR A 170 -6.96 6.55 -5.18
N HIS A 171 -7.26 7.65 -5.87
CA HIS A 171 -8.26 7.70 -6.93
C HIS A 171 -7.66 8.22 -8.24
N GLN A 172 -7.72 7.41 -9.30
CA GLN A 172 -7.14 7.73 -10.61
C GLN A 172 -5.66 8.14 -10.49
N ASN A 173 -5.32 9.41 -10.70
CA ASN A 173 -3.94 9.91 -10.60
C ASN A 173 -3.61 10.56 -9.25
N PHE A 174 -4.59 10.65 -8.33
CA PHE A 174 -4.43 11.39 -7.08
C PHE A 174 -4.34 10.50 -5.86
N ARG A 175 -3.28 10.66 -5.08
CA ARG A 175 -3.14 10.05 -3.76
C ARG A 175 -3.32 11.09 -2.67
N LEU A 176 -4.19 10.81 -1.72
CA LEU A 176 -4.33 11.57 -0.48
C LEU A 176 -3.87 10.71 0.69
N ILE A 177 -3.01 11.25 1.54
CA ILE A 177 -2.58 10.66 2.82
C ILE A 177 -2.94 11.62 3.96
N HIS A 178 -3.53 11.06 5.01
CA HIS A 178 -3.83 11.73 6.28
C HIS A 178 -2.90 11.18 7.36
N ASN A 179 -2.00 12.01 7.85
CA ASN A 179 -1.11 11.70 8.98
C ASN A 179 -1.76 12.17 10.28
N LEU A 180 -2.31 11.25 11.09
CA LEU A 180 -3.06 11.61 12.29
C LEU A 180 -2.15 12.16 13.40
N SER A 181 -0.89 11.72 13.46
CA SER A 181 0.11 12.14 14.46
C SER A 181 1.23 13.01 13.87
N PHE A 182 0.93 13.79 12.81
CA PHE A 182 1.90 14.54 12.00
C PHE A 182 2.80 15.52 12.78
N LYS A 183 2.37 16.02 13.95
CA LYS A 183 3.20 16.89 14.81
C LYS A 183 4.37 16.14 15.46
N MET A 184 4.33 14.81 15.52
CA MET A 184 5.41 13.95 16.01
C MET A 184 6.26 13.45 14.84
N PRO A 185 7.56 13.17 15.05
CA PRO A 185 8.39 12.59 13.99
C PRO A 185 7.88 11.19 13.61
N PHE A 186 7.92 10.89 12.31
CA PHE A 186 7.67 9.55 11.79
C PHE A 186 8.64 8.53 12.43
N PRO A 187 8.12 7.45 13.04
CA PRO A 187 8.97 6.48 13.73
C PRO A 187 9.71 5.57 12.74
N ILE A 188 10.86 5.07 13.14
CA ILE A 188 11.68 4.11 12.37
C ILE A 188 11.71 2.79 13.13
N ASP A 189 11.41 1.69 12.43
CA ASP A 189 11.47 0.35 13.02
C ASP A 189 12.93 -0.10 13.23
N GLN A 190 13.13 -0.97 14.22
CA GLN A 190 14.46 -1.37 14.68
C GLN A 190 15.25 -2.12 13.61
N ASP A 191 14.56 -2.95 12.81
CA ASP A 191 15.17 -3.72 11.72
C ASP A 191 15.67 -2.80 10.61
N PHE A 192 14.84 -1.85 10.18
CA PHE A 192 15.21 -0.90 9.14
C PHE A 192 16.28 0.08 9.64
N TYR A 193 16.23 0.48 10.91
CA TYR A 193 17.22 1.37 11.51
C TYR A 193 18.66 0.84 11.32
N VAL A 194 18.86 -0.46 11.51
CA VAL A 194 20.20 -1.08 11.38
C VAL A 194 20.58 -1.44 9.94
N SER A 195 19.71 -1.19 8.95
CA SER A 195 20.03 -1.45 7.54
C SER A 195 21.22 -0.60 7.07
N PRO A 196 22.13 -1.15 6.23
CA PRO A 196 23.24 -0.38 5.68
C PRO A 196 22.78 0.88 4.92
N THR A 197 21.67 0.78 4.20
CA THR A 197 21.04 1.93 3.52
C THR A 197 20.64 3.05 4.50
N PHE A 198 19.91 2.73 5.57
CA PHE A 198 19.48 3.76 6.52
C PHE A 198 20.66 4.32 7.33
N GLN A 199 21.62 3.48 7.71
CA GLN A 199 22.84 3.93 8.39
C GLN A 199 23.68 4.88 7.53
N ASP A 200 23.84 4.62 6.23
CA ASP A 200 24.53 5.53 5.31
C ASP A 200 23.77 6.85 5.16
N LEU A 201 22.44 6.81 5.01
CA LEU A 201 21.59 8.00 4.97
C LEU A 201 21.73 8.86 6.25
N LEU A 202 21.67 8.22 7.42
CA LEU A 202 21.78 8.88 8.72
C LEU A 202 23.16 9.52 8.92
N ASN A 203 24.23 8.78 8.63
CA ASN A 203 25.61 9.25 8.76
C ASN A 203 25.89 10.44 7.83
N ARG A 204 25.47 10.37 6.56
CA ARG A 204 25.62 11.48 5.60
C ARG A 204 24.86 12.71 6.06
N THR A 205 23.63 12.54 6.52
CA THR A 205 22.81 13.65 7.03
C THR A 205 23.49 14.31 8.24
N ALA A 206 23.95 13.52 9.22
CA ALA A 206 24.61 14.04 10.42
C ALA A 206 25.93 14.76 10.09
N ALA A 207 26.67 14.30 9.07
CA ALA A 207 27.90 14.91 8.61
C ALA A 207 27.69 16.11 7.66
N GLY A 208 26.44 16.47 7.34
CA GLY A 208 26.13 17.52 6.36
C GLY A 208 26.56 17.18 4.92
N GLN A 209 26.72 15.89 4.62
CA GLN A 209 27.13 15.41 3.31
C GLN A 209 25.93 15.18 2.39
N PRO A 210 26.11 15.26 1.06
CA PRO A 210 25.07 14.88 0.12
C PRO A 210 24.62 13.42 0.36
N THR A 211 23.33 13.25 0.58
CA THR A 211 22.70 11.95 0.81
C THR A 211 22.52 11.19 -0.51
N GLY A 212 22.25 11.89 -1.61
CA GLY A 212 21.85 11.26 -2.87
C GLY A 212 20.42 10.70 -2.82
N TRP A 213 19.61 11.16 -1.86
CA TRP A 213 18.20 10.85 -1.72
C TRP A 213 17.32 11.92 -2.35
N TYR A 214 16.16 11.54 -2.86
CA TYR A 214 15.17 12.48 -3.41
C TYR A 214 14.38 13.24 -2.32
N LYS A 215 14.53 12.86 -1.04
CA LYS A 215 14.03 13.57 0.14
C LYS A 215 15.19 13.89 1.09
N ASN A 216 14.86 14.45 2.25
CA ASN A 216 15.77 14.60 3.38
C ASN A 216 15.11 14.06 4.66
N LEU A 217 15.91 13.74 5.68
CA LEU A 217 15.38 13.17 6.93
C LEU A 217 14.44 14.13 7.67
N GLN A 218 14.65 15.45 7.58
CA GLN A 218 13.77 16.43 8.23
C GLN A 218 12.32 16.31 7.73
N HIS A 219 12.12 16.32 6.40
CA HIS A 219 10.79 16.16 5.79
C HIS A 219 10.27 14.71 5.85
N TYR A 220 11.15 13.72 6.02
CA TYR A 220 10.72 12.34 6.23
C TYR A 220 10.13 12.13 7.63
N TYR A 221 10.73 12.76 8.63
CA TYR A 221 10.25 12.74 10.00
C TYR A 221 9.03 13.64 10.20
N TYR A 222 9.11 14.90 9.80
CA TYR A 222 8.05 15.88 10.04
C TYR A 222 7.24 16.10 8.75
N ARG A 223 6.07 15.48 8.71
CA ARG A 223 5.17 15.48 7.55
C ARG A 223 3.98 16.41 7.78
N GLU A 224 3.33 16.80 6.70
CA GLU A 224 2.09 17.56 6.77
C GLU A 224 0.91 16.67 7.21
N ARG A 225 -0.12 17.26 7.84
CA ARG A 225 -1.35 16.52 8.22
C ARG A 225 -2.01 15.88 6.99
N TRP A 226 -2.08 16.62 5.90
CA TRP A 226 -2.64 16.20 4.63
C TRP A 226 -1.57 16.29 3.55
N GLU A 227 -1.34 15.18 2.87
CA GLU A 227 -0.44 15.09 1.71
C GLU A 227 -1.24 14.67 0.49
N LEU A 228 -1.34 15.54 -0.51
CA LEU A 228 -2.03 15.29 -1.78
C LEU A 228 -1.01 15.31 -2.91
N TYR A 229 -0.98 14.25 -3.73
CA TYR A 229 -0.06 14.12 -4.85
C TYR A 229 -0.81 13.79 -6.13
N ASP A 230 -0.41 14.43 -7.24
CA ASP A 230 -0.78 14.02 -8.60
C ASP A 230 0.36 13.18 -9.18
N ILE A 231 0.18 11.85 -9.15
CA ILE A 231 1.19 10.85 -9.54
C ILE A 231 1.52 10.94 -11.04
N SER A 232 0.60 11.45 -11.87
CA SER A 232 0.84 11.61 -13.30
C SER A 232 1.87 12.69 -13.62
N ARG A 233 2.07 13.65 -12.71
CA ARG A 233 3.01 14.77 -12.86
C ARG A 233 4.20 14.68 -11.92
N ASP A 234 3.99 14.10 -10.73
CA ASP A 234 4.99 13.93 -9.69
C ASP A 234 4.97 12.49 -9.15
N PRO A 235 5.52 11.53 -9.91
CA PRO A 235 5.53 10.12 -9.53
C PRO A 235 6.38 9.83 -8.28
N ARG A 236 7.19 10.79 -7.83
CA ARG A 236 8.03 10.67 -6.62
C ARG A 236 7.34 11.20 -5.36
N GLU A 237 6.14 11.76 -5.48
CA GLU A 237 5.36 12.26 -4.33
C GLU A 237 6.17 13.26 -3.48
N THR A 238 6.72 14.27 -4.15
CA THR A 238 7.61 15.28 -3.57
C THR A 238 6.97 16.67 -3.46
N ARG A 239 5.97 16.97 -4.30
CA ARG A 239 5.21 18.21 -4.29
C ARG A 239 3.82 17.97 -3.70
N ASN A 240 3.67 18.32 -2.42
CA ASN A 240 2.36 18.28 -1.77
C ASN A 240 1.45 19.39 -2.33
N LEU A 241 0.26 19.01 -2.79
CA LEU A 241 -0.76 19.88 -3.37
C LEU A 241 -1.88 20.23 -2.38
N ALA A 242 -1.85 19.72 -1.15
CA ALA A 242 -2.96 19.86 -0.21
C ALA A 242 -3.25 21.32 0.20
N ALA A 243 -2.25 22.19 0.16
CA ALA A 243 -2.39 23.62 0.45
C ALA A 243 -2.65 24.49 -0.80
N GLU A 244 -2.63 23.89 -2.00
CA GLU A 244 -2.77 24.61 -3.27
C GLU A 244 -4.27 24.88 -3.55
N PRO A 245 -4.72 26.15 -3.68
CA PRO A 245 -6.13 26.48 -3.84
C PRO A 245 -6.80 25.81 -5.05
N ASP A 246 -6.05 25.63 -6.15
CA ASP A 246 -6.53 25.00 -7.39
C ASP A 246 -6.93 23.52 -7.19
N PHE A 247 -6.42 22.87 -6.13
CA PHE A 247 -6.69 21.47 -5.81
C PHE A 247 -7.68 21.30 -4.64
N ALA A 248 -8.24 22.38 -4.10
CA ALA A 248 -9.16 22.32 -2.95
C ALA A 248 -10.36 21.40 -3.19
N GLN A 249 -10.96 21.45 -4.39
CA GLN A 249 -12.10 20.58 -4.72
C GLN A 249 -11.71 19.10 -4.80
N VAL A 250 -10.52 18.79 -5.33
CA VAL A 250 -9.99 17.42 -5.38
C VAL A 250 -9.74 16.91 -3.97
N LEU A 251 -9.12 17.73 -3.12
CA LEU A 251 -8.84 17.40 -1.72
C LEU A 251 -10.13 17.06 -0.96
N GLU A 252 -11.17 17.88 -1.07
CA GLU A 252 -12.43 17.66 -0.36
C GLU A 252 -13.16 16.40 -0.84
N VAL A 253 -13.14 16.11 -2.14
CA VAL A 253 -13.72 14.87 -2.69
C VAL A 253 -13.00 13.64 -2.14
N LEU A 254 -11.66 13.65 -2.11
CA LEU A 254 -10.88 12.53 -1.60
C LEU A 254 -11.01 12.36 -0.08
N LYS A 255 -11.05 13.45 0.69
CA LYS A 255 -11.37 13.40 2.12
C LYS A 255 -12.74 12.75 2.35
N ALA A 256 -13.76 13.16 1.60
CA ALA A 256 -15.10 12.60 1.73
C ALA A 256 -15.14 11.10 1.41
N GLN A 257 -14.43 10.66 0.36
CA GLN A 257 -14.30 9.23 0.04
C GLN A 257 -13.59 8.45 1.15
N LEU A 258 -12.48 8.99 1.68
CA LEU A 258 -11.72 8.37 2.75
C LEU A 258 -12.55 8.22 4.03
N VAL A 259 -13.19 9.31 4.47
CA VAL A 259 -14.05 9.31 5.66
C VAL A 259 -15.23 8.35 5.51
N LYS A 260 -15.85 8.31 4.32
CA LYS A 260 -16.92 7.35 4.03
C LYS A 260 -16.43 5.90 4.24
N TRP A 261 -15.29 5.55 3.66
CA TRP A 261 -14.71 4.21 3.81
C TRP A 261 -14.33 3.90 5.27
N GLN A 262 -13.80 4.87 6.02
CA GLN A 262 -13.53 4.71 7.45
C GLN A 262 -14.80 4.38 8.26
N TRP A 263 -15.91 5.04 7.97
CA TRP A 263 -17.20 4.72 8.61
C TRP A 263 -17.73 3.34 8.21
N GLU A 264 -17.68 3.00 6.92
CA GLU A 264 -18.11 1.70 6.40
C GLU A 264 -17.33 0.54 7.01
N THR A 265 -16.06 0.77 7.34
CA THR A 265 -15.16 -0.23 7.93
C THR A 265 -15.04 -0.14 9.45
N HIS A 266 -15.85 0.70 10.10
CA HIS A 266 -15.89 0.89 11.55
C HIS A 266 -14.54 1.29 12.17
N ASP A 267 -13.79 2.16 11.49
CA ASP A 267 -12.49 2.65 11.94
C ASP A 267 -12.58 3.40 13.29
N PRO A 268 -11.93 2.92 14.38
CA PRO A 268 -12.01 3.59 15.67
C PRO A 268 -11.22 4.92 15.70
N TRP A 269 -10.41 5.21 14.68
CA TRP A 269 -9.71 6.49 14.51
C TRP A 269 -10.46 7.50 13.62
N VAL A 270 -11.70 7.22 13.19
CA VAL A 270 -12.43 8.04 12.20
C VAL A 270 -12.58 9.52 12.59
N CYS A 271 -12.64 9.84 13.88
CA CYS A 271 -12.75 11.22 14.37
C CYS A 271 -11.42 11.85 14.80
N ALA A 272 -10.32 11.09 14.79
CA ALA A 272 -9.02 11.58 15.21
C ALA A 272 -8.33 12.38 14.08
N PRO A 273 -7.43 13.33 14.41
CA PRO A 273 -6.96 13.71 15.75
C PRO A 273 -7.70 14.91 16.41
N ASP A 274 -8.64 15.52 15.71
CA ASP A 274 -9.32 16.77 16.08
C ASP A 274 -10.68 16.57 16.78
N GLY A 275 -11.15 15.32 16.87
CA GLY A 275 -12.40 14.98 17.53
C GLY A 275 -12.40 13.64 18.26
N VAL A 276 -13.53 13.39 18.91
CA VAL A 276 -13.84 12.15 19.64
C VAL A 276 -15.08 11.51 19.03
N LEU A 277 -15.07 10.19 18.93
CA LEU A 277 -16.19 9.40 18.46
C LEU A 277 -17.24 9.23 19.57
N GLU A 278 -18.42 9.83 19.38
CA GLU A 278 -19.60 9.71 20.25
C GLU A 278 -20.78 9.12 19.47
N GLU A 279 -20.87 7.79 19.40
CA GLU A 279 -21.82 7.07 18.52
C GLU A 279 -23.31 7.38 18.78
N LYS A 280 -23.64 7.89 19.97
CA LYS A 280 -25.02 8.19 20.39
C LYS A 280 -25.48 9.61 20.04
N LEU A 281 -24.57 10.46 19.55
CA LEU A 281 -24.84 11.88 19.28
C LEU A 281 -24.74 12.18 17.77
N THR A 282 -25.34 13.30 17.36
CA THR A 282 -25.23 13.82 15.99
C THR A 282 -24.70 15.26 16.02
N PRO A 283 -23.60 15.59 15.31
CA PRO A 283 -22.70 14.67 14.61
C PRO A 283 -21.96 13.72 15.58
N GLN A 284 -21.59 12.53 15.09
CA GLN A 284 -20.90 11.50 15.89
C GLN A 284 -19.45 11.91 16.22
N CYS A 285 -18.74 12.57 15.30
CA CYS A 285 -17.46 13.18 15.63
C CYS A 285 -17.68 14.51 16.36
N ARG A 286 -17.24 14.60 17.62
CA ARG A 286 -17.34 15.79 18.46
C ARG A 286 -16.00 16.52 18.49
N PRO A 287 -15.96 17.84 18.28
CA PRO A 287 -14.70 18.58 18.23
C PRO A 287 -14.04 18.62 19.61
N LEU A 288 -12.71 18.52 19.63
CA LEU A 288 -11.89 18.71 20.83
C LEU A 288 -11.45 20.16 21.05
N HIS A 289 -11.48 20.99 20.00
CA HIS A 289 -10.91 22.35 20.02
C HIS A 289 -9.43 22.37 20.45
N ASN A 290 -8.64 21.41 19.97
CA ASN A 290 -7.24 21.16 20.36
C ASN A 290 -6.21 21.78 19.39
N GLU A 291 -6.57 22.88 18.73
CA GLU A 291 -5.71 23.61 17.78
C GLU A 291 -5.25 22.77 16.58
N LEU A 292 -6.14 21.88 16.11
CA LEU A 292 -6.00 21.05 14.91
C LEU A 292 -7.14 21.28 13.93
#